data_AF-A0A7X7X2D7-F1
#
_entry.id   AF-A0A7X7X2D7-F1
#
_cell.length_a   1.000
_cell.length_b   1.000
_cell.length_c   1.000
_cell.angle_alpha   90.00
_cell.angle_beta   90.00
_cell.angle_gamma   90.00
#
_symmetry.space_group_name_H-M   'P 1'
#
loop_
_entity.id
_entity.type
_entity.pdbx_description
1 polymer ?
#
loop_
_entity_poly.entity_id
_entity_poly.type
_entity_poly.pdbx_seq_one_letter_code
_entity_poly.pdbx_strand_id
1 'polypeptide(L)'
;MRRAIIQRFLWEAWFSLACGRKAAFKGDTNYAMGSVFRAVCSWLQVLYAVNNRYLMNEKWAMKRVCSFQIKPEDLESRVKSIYRLLASGNAEEVYRISDELHSEIEGLAGESVLTKIR
;
A
#
# COMPACT_ATOMS: atom_id res chain seq x y z
N MET A 1 -7.89 -8.49 -17.32
CA MET A 1 -8.51 -7.68 -16.24
C MET A 1 -7.60 -7.53 -15.00
N ARG A 2 -7.14 -8.62 -14.37
CA ARG A 2 -6.23 -8.59 -13.20
C ARG A 2 -4.99 -7.70 -13.35
N ARG A 3 -4.25 -7.83 -14.47
CA ARG A 3 -3.05 -7.00 -14.74
C ARG A 3 -3.35 -5.50 -14.77
N ALA A 4 -4.47 -5.11 -15.38
CA ALA A 4 -4.89 -3.70 -15.43
C ALA A 4 -5.26 -3.17 -14.05
N ILE A 5 -5.92 -3.98 -13.22
CA ILE A 5 -6.21 -3.64 -11.81
C ILE A 5 -4.91 -3.41 -11.04
N ILE A 6 -3.96 -4.34 -11.14
CA ILE A 6 -2.66 -4.24 -10.48
C ILE A 6 -1.93 -2.97 -10.91
N GLN A 7 -1.78 -2.75 -12.21
CA GLN A 7 -1.07 -1.57 -12.74
C GLN A 7 -1.73 -0.26 -12.30
N ARG A 8 -3.06 -0.18 -12.38
CA ARG A 8 -3.80 1.01 -11.95
C ARG A 8 -3.58 1.30 -10.46
N PHE A 9 -3.72 0.30 -9.60
CA PHE A 9 -3.63 0.53 -8.16
C PHE A 9 -2.19 0.67 -7.65
N LEU A 10 -1.19 0.10 -8.32
CA LEU A 10 0.20 0.47 -8.08
C LEU A 10 0.44 1.95 -8.39
N TRP A 11 -0.02 2.43 -9.54
CA TRP A 11 0.09 3.84 -9.90
C TRP A 11 -0.66 4.75 -8.91
N GLU A 12 -1.89 4.43 -8.53
CA GLU A 12 -2.66 5.18 -7.53
C GLU A 12 -1.98 5.23 -6.16
N ALA A 13 -1.34 4.13 -5.74
CA ALA A 13 -0.61 4.09 -4.49
C ALA A 13 0.61 5.03 -4.53
N TRP A 14 1.43 4.93 -5.58
CA TRP A 14 2.57 5.79 -5.79
C TRP A 14 2.17 7.27 -5.83
N PHE A 15 1.14 7.59 -6.63
CA PHE A 15 0.66 8.95 -6.79
C PHE A 15 0.14 9.53 -5.46
N SER A 16 -0.61 8.74 -4.70
CA SER A 16 -1.11 9.15 -3.39
C SER A 16 0.04 9.46 -2.41
N LEU A 17 1.07 8.60 -2.36
CA LEU A 17 2.27 8.85 -1.55
C LEU A 17 3.03 10.12 -2.00
N ALA A 18 3.19 10.33 -3.31
CA ALA A 18 3.86 11.51 -3.84
C ALA A 18 3.15 12.81 -3.42
N CYS A 19 1.81 12.85 -3.49
CA CYS A 19 1.01 13.98 -3.02
C CYS A 19 1.15 14.20 -1.51
N GLY A 20 1.05 13.14 -0.71
CA GLY A 20 1.14 13.22 0.74
C GLY A 20 2.51 13.65 1.24
N ARG A 21 3.59 13.32 0.50
CA ARG A 21 4.97 13.58 0.94
C ARG A 21 5.22 15.05 1.17
N LYS A 22 4.86 15.88 0.19
CA LYS A 22 5.03 17.33 0.30
C LYS A 22 4.23 17.92 1.47
N ALA A 23 3.05 17.38 1.75
CA ALA A 23 2.21 17.82 2.87
C ALA A 23 2.82 17.45 4.22
N ALA A 24 3.30 16.20 4.37
CA ALA A 24 3.92 15.73 5.61
C ALA A 24 5.15 16.56 5.99
N PHE A 25 6.05 16.86 5.05
CA PHE A 25 7.23 17.70 5.29
C PHE A 25 6.88 19.16 5.62
N LYS A 26 5.66 19.60 5.34
CA LYS A 26 5.15 20.93 5.71
C LYS A 26 4.34 20.93 7.00
N GLY A 27 4.20 19.78 7.67
CA GLY A 27 3.40 19.64 8.88
C GLY A 27 1.90 19.52 8.65
N ASP A 28 1.43 19.35 7.40
CA ASP A 28 0.02 19.05 7.11
C ASP A 28 -0.25 17.56 7.31
N THR A 29 -0.36 17.18 8.57
CA THR A 29 -0.58 15.79 9.00
C THR A 29 -1.89 15.24 8.49
N ASN A 30 -2.96 16.04 8.44
CA ASN A 30 -4.28 15.58 8.03
C ASN A 30 -4.29 15.16 6.54
N TYR A 31 -3.76 16.01 5.66
CA TYR A 31 -3.66 15.66 4.24
C TYR A 31 -2.74 14.46 4.03
N ALA A 32 -1.59 14.42 4.73
CA ALA A 32 -0.65 13.31 4.65
C ALA A 32 -1.27 11.97 5.09
N MET A 33 -2.06 11.96 6.18
CA MET A 33 -2.80 10.78 6.63
C MET A 33 -3.81 10.31 5.59
N GLY A 34 -4.57 11.23 4.99
CA GLY A 34 -5.52 10.90 3.92
C GLY A 34 -4.83 10.31 2.68
N SER A 35 -3.70 10.88 2.29
CA SER A 35 -2.86 10.37 1.19
C SER A 35 -2.32 8.96 1.46
N VAL A 36 -1.79 8.72 2.66
CA VAL A 36 -1.31 7.38 3.05
C VAL A 36 -2.45 6.37 3.12
N PHE A 37 -3.61 6.76 3.67
CA PHE A 37 -4.79 5.89 3.68
C PHE A 37 -5.19 5.44 2.27
N ARG A 38 -5.21 6.36 1.30
CA ARG A 38 -5.46 6.04 -0.11
C ARG A 38 -4.42 5.08 -0.69
N ALA A 39 -3.15 5.27 -0.37
CA ALA A 39 -2.08 4.38 -0.79
C ALA A 39 -2.29 2.96 -0.23
N VAL A 40 -2.60 2.86 1.07
CA VAL A 40 -2.92 1.59 1.73
C VAL A 40 -4.12 0.90 1.09
N CYS A 41 -5.22 1.61 0.82
CA CYS A 41 -6.37 1.04 0.11
C CYS A 41 -5.99 0.48 -1.27
N SER A 42 -5.13 1.20 -2.00
CA SER A 42 -4.66 0.79 -3.31
C SER A 42 -3.76 -0.45 -3.23
N TRP A 43 -2.86 -0.52 -2.25
CA TRP A 43 -2.09 -1.72 -1.94
C TRP A 43 -2.96 -2.93 -1.63
N LEU A 44 -4.03 -2.76 -0.85
CA LEU A 44 -4.96 -3.86 -0.58
C LEU A 44 -5.63 -4.35 -1.87
N GLN A 45 -6.00 -3.47 -2.79
CA GLN A 45 -6.52 -3.89 -4.11
C GLN A 45 -5.50 -4.72 -4.89
N VAL A 46 -4.23 -4.31 -4.91
CA VAL A 46 -3.14 -5.09 -5.53
C VAL A 46 -3.00 -6.45 -4.85
N LEU A 47 -2.95 -6.50 -3.53
CA LEU A 47 -2.77 -7.74 -2.76
C LEU A 47 -3.95 -8.71 -2.93
N TYR A 48 -5.18 -8.21 -3.03
CA TYR A 48 -6.33 -9.01 -3.42
C TYR A 48 -6.19 -9.57 -4.84
N ALA A 49 -5.84 -8.71 -5.80
CA ALA A 49 -5.67 -9.11 -7.18
C ALA A 49 -4.56 -10.16 -7.35
N VAL A 50 -3.38 -9.99 -6.72
CA VAL A 50 -2.28 -10.97 -6.83
C VAL A 50 -2.65 -12.32 -6.17
N ASN A 51 -3.53 -12.33 -5.18
CA ASN A 51 -4.04 -13.57 -4.59
C ASN A 51 -5.27 -14.16 -5.30
N ASN A 52 -5.67 -13.62 -6.47
CA ASN A 52 -6.89 -14.00 -7.22
C ASN A 52 -8.18 -13.88 -6.40
N ARG A 53 -8.26 -12.84 -5.57
CA ARG A 53 -9.43 -12.51 -4.76
C ARG A 53 -9.96 -11.14 -5.17
N TYR A 54 -11.25 -10.91 -4.91
CA TYR A 54 -11.89 -9.61 -5.13
C TYR A 54 -12.11 -8.89 -3.79
N LEU A 55 -11.78 -7.61 -3.73
CA LEU A 55 -12.07 -6.78 -2.56
C LEU A 55 -13.53 -6.29 -2.64
N MET A 56 -14.39 -6.81 -1.77
CA MET A 56 -15.80 -6.42 -1.73
C MET A 56 -16.05 -5.09 -1.00
N ASN A 57 -15.23 -4.80 0.03
CA ASN A 57 -15.21 -3.55 0.78
C ASN A 57 -13.92 -3.45 1.60
N GLU A 58 -13.61 -2.25 2.06
CA GLU A 58 -12.40 -1.89 2.79
C GLU A 58 -12.44 -2.34 4.26
N LYS A 59 -13.62 -2.56 4.83
CA LYS A 59 -13.78 -2.97 6.23
C LYS A 59 -13.08 -4.31 6.44
N TRP A 60 -12.15 -4.35 7.38
CA TRP A 60 -11.33 -5.54 7.70
C TRP A 60 -10.46 -6.06 6.56
N ALA A 61 -10.30 -5.31 5.47
CA ALA A 61 -9.51 -5.74 4.32
C ALA A 61 -8.04 -6.01 4.69
N MET A 62 -7.43 -5.13 5.50
CA MET A 62 -6.08 -5.32 6.03
C MET A 62 -5.94 -6.64 6.80
N LYS A 63 -6.86 -6.89 7.75
CA LYS A 63 -6.86 -8.11 8.57
C LYS A 63 -7.01 -9.37 7.70
N ARG A 64 -7.82 -9.32 6.65
CA ARG A 64 -7.97 -10.42 5.68
C ARG A 64 -6.72 -10.64 4.85
N VAL A 65 -6.06 -9.57 4.39
CA VAL A 65 -4.79 -9.69 3.65
C VAL A 65 -3.72 -10.39 4.49
N CYS A 66 -3.72 -10.21 5.81
CA CYS A 66 -2.75 -10.88 6.69
C CYS A 66 -2.81 -12.41 6.64
N SER A 67 -3.91 -13.03 6.18
CA SER A 67 -4.01 -14.49 5.97
C SER A 67 -3.74 -14.94 4.53
N PHE A 68 -3.37 -14.02 3.64
CA PHE A 68 -3.04 -14.35 2.25
C PHE A 68 -1.63 -14.95 2.13
N GLN A 69 -1.44 -15.71 1.05
CA GLN A 69 -0.15 -16.34 0.74
C GLN A 69 0.85 -15.32 0.19
N ILE A 70 0.40 -14.42 -0.71
CA ILE A 70 1.25 -13.40 -1.33
C ILE A 70 1.00 -12.06 -0.63
N LYS A 71 1.89 -11.64 0.24
CA LYS A 71 1.81 -10.37 0.99
C LYS A 71 3.17 -9.99 1.56
N PRO A 72 3.40 -8.71 1.87
CA PRO A 72 4.52 -8.31 2.70
C PRO A 72 4.49 -8.95 4.09
N GLU A 73 5.67 -9.16 4.65
CA GLU A 73 5.81 -9.49 6.07
C GLU A 73 5.43 -8.27 6.93
N ASP A 74 4.77 -8.55 8.06
CA ASP A 74 4.34 -7.54 9.04
C ASP A 74 3.57 -6.32 8.48
N LEU A 75 2.89 -6.49 7.34
CA LEU A 75 2.17 -5.41 6.63
C LEU A 75 1.33 -4.54 7.57
N GLU A 76 0.47 -5.15 8.38
CA GLU A 76 -0.42 -4.40 9.29
C GLU A 76 0.39 -3.63 10.36
N SER A 77 1.46 -4.21 10.88
CA SER A 77 2.33 -3.56 11.87
C SER A 77 3.07 -2.37 11.25
N ARG A 78 3.62 -2.54 10.05
CA ARG A 78 4.31 -1.47 9.31
C ARG A 78 3.37 -0.31 8.98
N VAL A 79 2.14 -0.60 8.54
CA VAL A 79 1.11 0.43 8.31
C VAL A 79 0.71 1.15 9.62
N LYS A 80 0.55 0.42 10.73
CA LYS A 80 0.31 1.04 12.05
C LYS A 80 1.48 1.95 12.46
N SER A 81 2.72 1.54 12.18
CA SER A 81 3.91 2.37 12.42
C SER A 81 3.85 3.66 11.61
N ILE A 82 3.54 3.58 10.31
CA ILE A 82 3.39 4.76 9.44
C ILE A 82 2.39 5.76 10.04
N TYR A 83 1.21 5.31 10.51
CA TYR A 83 0.22 6.22 11.09
C TYR A 83 0.71 6.87 12.39
N ARG A 84 1.43 6.14 13.25
CA ARG A 84 2.03 6.70 14.47
C ARG A 84 3.09 7.75 14.15
N LEU A 85 3.95 7.48 13.18
CA LEU A 85 5.01 8.40 12.75
C LEU A 85 4.46 9.65 12.07
N LEU A 86 3.38 9.52 11.29
CA LEU A 86 2.65 10.67 10.77
C LEU A 86 2.09 11.54 11.90
N ALA A 87 1.49 10.92 12.92
CA ALA A 87 0.96 11.64 14.08
C ALA A 87 2.06 12.37 14.87
N SER A 88 3.28 11.86 14.90
CA SER A 88 4.43 12.51 15.53
C SER A 88 5.22 13.44 14.61
N GLY A 89 4.80 13.62 13.36
CA GLY A 89 5.47 14.50 12.39
C GLY A 89 6.78 13.97 11.81
N ASN A 90 7.10 12.68 12.02
CA ASN A 90 8.32 12.06 11.49
C ASN A 90 8.14 11.66 10.00
N ALA A 91 8.09 12.66 9.12
CA ALA A 91 7.83 12.47 7.70
C ALA A 91 8.90 11.62 6.99
N GLU A 92 10.18 11.75 7.37
CA GLU A 92 11.27 10.99 6.75
C GLU A 92 11.07 9.47 6.91
N GLU A 93 10.83 9.03 8.15
CA GLU A 93 10.63 7.61 8.44
C GLU A 93 9.32 7.07 7.86
N VAL A 94 8.26 7.89 7.85
CA VAL A 94 6.98 7.55 7.18
C VAL A 94 7.22 7.14 5.74
N TYR A 95 7.94 7.97 4.98
CA TYR A 95 8.13 7.73 3.56
C TYR A 95 9.19 6.67 3.28
N ARG A 96 10.20 6.49 4.14
CA ARG A 96 11.10 5.33 4.06
C ARG A 96 10.31 4.01 4.11
N ILE A 97 9.48 3.82 5.14
CA ILE A 97 8.68 2.59 5.29
C ILE A 97 7.66 2.44 4.16
N SER A 98 7.04 3.54 3.73
CA SER A 98 6.05 3.53 2.65
C SER A 98 6.66 3.14 1.30
N ASP A 99 7.86 3.63 0.99
CA ASP A 99 8.57 3.31 -0.26
C ASP A 99 9.06 1.85 -0.27
N GLU A 100 9.51 1.33 0.87
CA GLU A 100 9.85 -0.09 1.03
C GLU A 100 8.62 -0.98 0.81
N LEU A 101 7.49 -0.66 1.45
CA LEU A 101 6.23 -1.40 1.24
C LEU A 101 5.76 -1.31 -0.21
N HIS A 102 5.88 -0.14 -0.83
CA HIS A 102 5.50 0.04 -2.23
C HIS A 102 6.32 -0.87 -3.15
N SER A 103 7.64 -0.84 -3.00
CA SER A 103 8.57 -1.61 -3.82
C SER A 103 8.38 -3.11 -3.63
N GLU A 104 8.18 -3.56 -2.39
CA GLU A 104 7.92 -4.97 -2.08
C GLU A 104 6.61 -5.47 -2.71
N ILE A 105 5.52 -4.67 -2.63
CA ILE A 105 4.23 -5.01 -3.24
C ILE A 105 4.32 -5.01 -4.77
N GLU A 106 5.07 -4.09 -5.37
CA GLU A 106 5.36 -4.09 -6.80
C GLU A 106 6.12 -5.36 -7.23
N GLY A 107 7.14 -5.78 -6.47
CA GLY A 107 7.87 -7.01 -6.70
C GLY A 107 6.98 -8.25 -6.66
N LEU A 108 6.18 -8.40 -5.61
CA LEU A 108 5.20 -9.49 -5.47
C LEU A 108 4.18 -9.52 -6.63
N ALA A 109 3.78 -8.34 -7.12
CA ALA A 109 2.89 -8.23 -8.26
C ALA A 109 3.57 -8.64 -9.58
N GLY A 110 4.84 -8.30 -9.77
CA GLY A 110 5.64 -8.69 -10.93
C GLY A 110 5.82 -10.21 -11.03
N GLU A 111 6.26 -10.84 -9.95
CA GLU A 111 6.44 -12.30 -9.88
C GLU A 111 5.12 -13.05 -10.13
N SER A 112 4.03 -12.60 -9.52
CA SER A 112 2.71 -13.23 -9.63
C SER A 112 2.06 -13.13 -11.02
N VAL A 113 2.52 -12.19 -11.86
CA VAL A 113 2.09 -12.07 -13.26
C VAL A 113 2.92 -13.01 -14.16
N LEU A 114 4.19 -13.24 -13.85
CA LEU A 114 5.09 -14.09 -14.63
C LEU A 114 4.86 -15.59 -14.40
N THR A 115 4.57 -16.02 -13.17
CA THR A 115 4.37 -17.45 -12.83
C THR A 115 3.15 -18.09 -13.48
N LYS A 116 2.19 -17.30 -14.00
CA LYS A 116 0.96 -17.79 -14.66
C LYS A 116 1.02 -17.83 -16.20
N ILE A 117 2.17 -17.51 -16.79
CA ILE A 117 2.40 -17.63 -18.25
C ILE A 117 3.06 -18.98 -18.61
N ARG A 118 3.47 -19.75 -17.59
CA ARG A 118 3.83 -21.17 -17.71
C ARG A 118 2.65 -22.04 -17.32
#